data_AF-A0A4Z1HK13-F1
#
_entry.id   AF-A0A4Z1HK13-F1
#
_cell.length_a   1.000
_cell.length_b   1.000
_cell.length_c   1.000
_cell.angle_alpha   90.00
_cell.angle_beta   90.00
_cell.angle_gamma   90.00
#
_symmetry.space_group_name_H-M   'P 1'
#
loop_
_entity.id
_entity.type
_entity.pdbx_description
1 polymer ?
#
loop_
_entity_poly.entity_id
_entity_poly.type
_entity_poly.pdbx_seq_one_letter_code
_entity_poly.pdbx_strand_id
1 'polypeptide(L)'
;MTRIFYKLLSILITPHSYKSSKSDRVRTDHRLLRYPTLDRVINTAARGAIPVYKTTPITALIKEAGLPSGIVALEHAKLRFVLRLKTIDNQHLLVSRLKLVIRERGCGAGTARGPLTRIQQLGLLIPETQRPKLLCPHFSTGCRTDPTEGLTKEEAAQAFKEWWQQLPPEDYTIFSDGSEQTIDRKRCVGYGYAIYRNGTQIASGFKQI
;
A
#
# COMPACT_ATOMS: atom_id res chain seq x y z
N MET A 1 -45.40 -9.45 -0.55
CA MET A 1 -44.00 -9.69 -0.97
C MET A 1 -42.99 -9.01 -0.05
N THR A 2 -42.95 -9.33 1.24
CA THR A 2 -41.98 -8.71 2.18
C THR A 2 -41.67 -9.57 3.42
N ARG A 3 -42.00 -10.87 3.39
CA ARG A 3 -41.78 -11.78 4.54
C ARG A 3 -40.88 -12.99 4.28
N ILE A 4 -40.37 -13.16 3.04
CA ILE A 4 -39.47 -14.28 2.69
C ILE A 4 -37.99 -13.87 2.80
N PHE A 5 -37.67 -12.58 2.71
CA PHE A 5 -36.28 -12.10 2.75
C PHE A 5 -35.62 -12.15 4.14
N TYR A 6 -36.37 -12.09 5.24
CA TYR A 6 -35.79 -12.16 6.58
C TYR A 6 -35.41 -13.59 7.02
N LYS A 7 -35.85 -14.65 6.31
CA LYS A 7 -35.53 -16.03 6.67
C LYS A 7 -34.18 -16.52 6.13
N LEU A 8 -33.61 -15.83 5.13
CA LEU A 8 -32.27 -16.13 4.60
C LEU A 8 -31.16 -15.37 5.35
N LEU A 9 -31.49 -14.26 6.03
CA LEU A 9 -30.51 -13.48 6.79
C LEU A 9 -30.27 -14.01 8.22
N SER A 10 -31.16 -14.85 8.78
CA SER A 10 -30.98 -15.44 10.12
C SER A 10 -30.13 -16.71 10.15
N ILE A 11 -29.86 -17.33 8.99
CA ILE A 11 -29.02 -18.54 8.90
C ILE A 11 -27.52 -18.18 8.90
N LEU A 12 -27.17 -16.92 8.61
CA LEU A 12 -25.78 -16.43 8.58
C LEU A 12 -25.25 -15.93 9.94
N ILE A 13 -26.09 -15.83 10.98
CA ILE A 13 -25.70 -15.34 12.32
C ILE A 13 -26.28 -16.22 13.43
N THR A 14 -26.17 -17.55 13.28
CA THR A 14 -26.39 -18.46 14.41
C THR A 14 -25.13 -19.30 14.62
N PRO A 15 -24.53 -19.29 15.82
CA PRO A 15 -23.42 -20.18 16.12
C PRO A 15 -24.00 -21.60 16.18
N HIS A 16 -23.75 -22.40 15.14
CA HIS A 16 -24.09 -23.81 15.18
C HIS A 16 -23.18 -24.45 16.23
N SER A 17 -23.77 -24.68 17.42
CA SER A 17 -23.13 -25.33 18.55
C SER A 17 -22.77 -26.76 18.15
N TYR A 18 -21.50 -26.94 17.75
CA TYR A 18 -20.94 -28.25 17.49
C TYR A 18 -20.73 -28.94 18.84
N LYS A 19 -21.65 -29.84 19.21
CA LYS A 19 -21.49 -30.69 20.40
C LYS A 19 -20.25 -31.56 20.22
N SER A 20 -19.19 -31.19 20.92
CA SER A 20 -18.00 -32.03 21.11
C SER A 20 -18.39 -33.26 21.92
N SER A 21 -18.46 -34.42 21.27
CA SER A 21 -18.52 -35.72 21.95
C SER A 21 -17.24 -35.91 22.77
N LYS A 22 -17.40 -36.27 24.04
CA LYS A 22 -16.31 -36.55 24.97
C LYS A 22 -15.56 -37.84 24.56
N SER A 23 -14.42 -37.69 23.91
CA SER A 23 -13.22 -38.52 24.04
C SER A 23 -12.16 -37.94 23.11
N ASP A 24 -10.89 -38.15 23.44
CA ASP A 24 -9.71 -37.79 22.64
C ASP A 24 -9.19 -36.37 22.88
N ARG A 25 -8.42 -36.26 23.97
CA ARG A 25 -7.42 -35.19 24.15
C ARG A 25 -6.29 -35.36 23.12
N VAL A 26 -6.58 -35.09 21.85
CA VAL A 26 -5.56 -34.76 20.86
C VAL A 26 -5.45 -33.24 20.85
N ARG A 27 -4.26 -32.73 21.15
CA ARG A 27 -3.91 -31.32 21.05
C ARG A 27 -4.09 -30.89 19.59
N THR A 28 -5.28 -30.44 19.23
CA THR A 28 -5.63 -30.06 17.85
C THR A 28 -4.89 -28.77 17.51
N ASP A 29 -3.85 -28.89 16.68
CA ASP A 29 -3.10 -27.73 16.20
C ASP A 29 -4.01 -26.93 15.26
N HIS A 30 -4.53 -25.80 15.75
CA HIS A 30 -5.42 -24.89 15.01
C HIS A 30 -4.82 -24.40 13.68
N ARG A 31 -3.50 -24.59 13.46
CA ARG A 31 -2.81 -24.31 12.20
C ARG A 31 -3.22 -25.26 11.07
N LEU A 32 -3.48 -26.53 11.38
CA LEU A 32 -3.76 -27.56 10.37
C LEU A 32 -5.22 -27.54 9.88
N LEU A 33 -6.16 -27.07 10.69
CA LEU A 33 -7.59 -27.02 10.35
C LEU A 33 -7.97 -25.84 9.44
N ARG A 34 -7.11 -24.81 9.33
CA ARG A 34 -7.45 -23.58 8.60
C ARG A 34 -7.17 -23.67 7.10
N TYR A 35 -6.18 -24.47 6.70
CA TYR A 35 -5.75 -24.65 5.32
C TYR A 35 -6.82 -25.28 4.40
N PRO A 36 -7.42 -26.45 4.71
CA PRO A 36 -8.40 -27.09 3.82
C PRO A 36 -9.68 -26.24 3.64
N THR A 37 -9.98 -25.37 4.60
CA THR A 37 -11.09 -24.42 4.49
C THR A 37 -10.81 -23.34 3.44
N LEU A 38 -9.58 -22.83 3.38
CA LEU A 38 -9.19 -21.80 2.41
C LEU A 38 -9.20 -22.35 0.98
N ASP A 39 -8.66 -23.54 0.76
CA ASP A 39 -8.68 -24.18 -0.56
C ASP A 39 -10.11 -24.39 -1.06
N ARG A 40 -11.03 -24.78 -0.17
CA ARG A 40 -12.45 -24.91 -0.54
C ARG A 40 -13.07 -23.59 -1.00
N VAL A 41 -12.80 -22.50 -0.29
CA VAL A 41 -13.31 -21.17 -0.66
C VAL A 41 -12.72 -20.72 -2.00
N ILE A 42 -11.41 -20.86 -2.18
CA ILE A 42 -10.71 -20.50 -3.41
C ILE A 42 -11.23 -21.31 -4.60
N ASN A 43 -11.38 -22.62 -4.44
CA ASN A 43 -11.91 -23.49 -5.50
C ASN A 43 -13.35 -23.15 -5.86
N THR A 44 -14.16 -22.77 -4.87
CA THR A 44 -15.55 -22.34 -5.10
C THR A 44 -15.58 -21.01 -5.87
N ALA A 45 -14.74 -20.05 -5.47
CA ALA A 45 -14.61 -18.78 -6.16
C ALA A 45 -14.09 -18.95 -7.59
N ALA A 46 -13.07 -19.78 -7.80
CA ALA A 46 -12.50 -20.09 -9.12
C ALA A 46 -13.57 -20.64 -10.08
N ARG A 47 -14.40 -21.58 -9.61
CA ARG A 47 -15.48 -22.17 -10.41
C ARG A 47 -16.62 -21.19 -10.71
N GLY A 48 -16.80 -20.17 -9.88
CA GLY A 48 -17.76 -19.09 -10.13
C GLY A 48 -17.24 -18.04 -11.10
N ALA A 49 -15.91 -17.89 -11.22
CA ALA A 49 -15.28 -16.88 -12.05
C ALA A 49 -15.12 -17.29 -13.53
N ILE A 50 -14.98 -18.59 -13.81
CA ILE A 50 -14.71 -19.12 -15.15
C ILE A 50 -15.69 -20.26 -15.48
N PRO A 51 -16.18 -20.37 -16.72
CA PRO A 51 -16.97 -21.53 -17.14
C PRO A 51 -16.12 -22.81 -17.13
N VAL A 52 -16.32 -23.67 -16.12
CA VAL A 52 -15.52 -24.89 -15.92
C VAL A 52 -16.41 -26.06 -15.48
N TYR A 53 -16.21 -27.24 -16.07
CA TYR A 53 -16.97 -28.45 -15.68
C TYR A 53 -16.67 -28.89 -14.24
N LYS A 54 -17.64 -29.53 -13.58
CA LYS A 54 -17.50 -30.07 -12.22
C LYS A 54 -16.31 -31.03 -12.08
N THR A 55 -16.01 -31.79 -13.12
CA THR A 55 -14.95 -32.81 -13.19
C THR A 55 -13.55 -32.24 -13.45
N THR A 56 -13.41 -30.95 -13.74
CA THR A 56 -12.11 -30.35 -14.03
C THR A 56 -11.18 -30.46 -12.83
N PRO A 57 -9.92 -30.90 -13.03
CA PRO A 57 -8.95 -31.03 -11.95
C PRO A 57 -8.64 -29.66 -11.33
N ILE A 58 -8.44 -29.64 -10.01
CA ILE A 58 -8.25 -28.41 -9.22
C ILE A 58 -7.01 -27.62 -9.70
N THR A 59 -5.95 -28.31 -10.10
CA THR A 59 -4.71 -27.69 -10.60
C THR A 59 -4.95 -26.87 -11.87
N ALA A 60 -5.69 -27.42 -12.83
CA ALA A 60 -6.08 -26.69 -14.04
C ALA A 60 -7.03 -25.54 -13.71
N LEU A 61 -8.02 -25.76 -12.86
CA LEU A 61 -8.97 -24.73 -12.42
C LEU A 61 -8.26 -23.51 -11.82
N ILE A 62 -7.33 -23.71 -10.88
CA ILE A 62 -6.60 -22.64 -10.20
C ILE A 62 -5.70 -21.88 -11.19
N LYS A 63 -5.04 -22.61 -12.11
CA LYS A 63 -4.18 -22.04 -13.15
C LYS A 63 -4.99 -21.14 -14.10
N GLU A 64 -6.10 -21.63 -14.63
CA GLU A 64 -6.96 -20.86 -15.54
C GLU A 64 -7.63 -19.68 -14.82
N ALA A 65 -8.00 -19.84 -13.54
CA ALA A 65 -8.53 -18.75 -12.73
C ALA A 65 -7.51 -17.67 -12.36
N GLY A 66 -6.22 -17.89 -12.63
CA GLY A 66 -5.14 -16.99 -12.21
C GLY A 66 -5.06 -16.81 -10.69
N LEU A 67 -5.59 -17.78 -9.92
CA LEU A 67 -5.61 -17.74 -8.46
C LEU A 67 -4.42 -18.54 -7.88
N PRO A 68 -3.89 -18.16 -6.71
CA PRO A 68 -2.95 -18.99 -5.97
C PRO A 68 -3.68 -20.09 -5.17
N SER A 69 -2.99 -21.20 -4.85
CA SER A 69 -3.46 -22.15 -3.83
C SER A 69 -3.58 -21.47 -2.46
N GLY A 70 -4.42 -22.00 -1.56
CA GLY A 70 -4.64 -21.41 -0.24
C GLY A 70 -3.39 -21.26 0.62
N ILE A 71 -2.39 -22.13 0.45
CA ILE A 71 -1.13 -22.05 1.19
C ILE A 71 -0.30 -20.88 0.69
N VAL A 72 -0.15 -20.77 -0.63
CA VAL A 72 0.57 -19.69 -1.29
C VAL A 72 -0.09 -18.35 -0.99
N ALA A 73 -1.43 -18.31 -1.03
CA ALA A 73 -2.21 -17.12 -0.68
C ALA A 73 -1.95 -16.68 0.77
N LEU A 74 -1.94 -17.63 1.71
CA LEU A 74 -1.71 -17.37 3.13
C LEU A 74 -0.28 -16.91 3.39
N GLU A 75 0.71 -17.57 2.79
CA GLU A 75 2.12 -17.19 2.89
C GLU A 75 2.36 -15.80 2.31
N HIS A 76 1.79 -15.51 1.15
CA HIS A 76 1.89 -14.20 0.54
C HIS A 76 1.22 -13.11 1.41
N ALA A 77 0.03 -13.40 1.99
CA ALA A 77 -0.61 -12.49 2.93
C ALA A 77 0.23 -12.26 4.20
N LYS A 78 0.86 -13.33 4.71
CA LYS A 78 1.79 -13.27 5.85
C LYS A 78 3.00 -12.38 5.52
N LEU A 79 3.64 -12.59 4.36
CA LEU A 79 4.79 -11.80 3.93
C LEU A 79 4.43 -10.33 3.70
N ARG A 80 3.30 -10.04 3.04
CA ARG A 80 2.79 -8.68 2.86
C ARG A 80 2.56 -7.97 4.19
N PHE A 81 2.01 -8.70 5.17
CA PHE A 81 1.79 -8.15 6.51
C PHE A 81 3.11 -7.86 7.23
N VAL A 82 4.09 -8.77 7.15
CA VAL A 82 5.42 -8.54 7.74
C VAL A 82 6.12 -7.36 7.07
N LEU A 83 6.09 -7.28 5.75
CA LEU A 83 6.65 -6.16 5.01
C LEU A 83 6.02 -4.84 5.48
N ARG A 84 4.69 -4.80 5.58
CA ARG A 84 3.97 -3.62 6.11
C ARG A 84 4.39 -3.26 7.52
N LEU A 85 4.57 -4.24 8.40
CA LEU A 85 5.07 -4.01 9.75
C LEU A 85 6.48 -3.40 9.77
N LYS A 86 7.33 -3.78 8.82
CA LYS A 86 8.70 -3.26 8.68
C LYS A 86 8.77 -1.89 8.02
N THR A 87 7.86 -1.56 7.11
CA THR A 87 7.83 -0.27 6.39
C THR A 87 6.99 0.80 7.08
N ILE A 88 6.23 0.42 8.12
CA ILE A 88 5.44 1.38 8.90
C ILE A 88 6.36 2.42 9.57
N ASP A 89 5.84 3.64 9.72
CA ASP A 89 6.54 4.73 10.37
C ASP A 89 7.01 4.37 11.80
N ASN A 90 8.14 4.93 12.19
CA ASN A 90 8.77 4.67 13.49
C ASN A 90 7.90 5.05 14.69
N GLN A 91 7.03 6.05 14.55
CA GLN A 91 6.18 6.52 15.64
C GLN A 91 4.93 5.64 15.86
N HIS A 92 4.71 4.63 15.01
CA HIS A 92 3.51 3.80 15.07
C HIS A 92 3.53 2.80 16.24
N LEU A 93 2.37 2.59 16.89
CA LEU A 93 2.21 1.71 18.06
C LEU A 93 2.55 0.23 17.80
N LEU A 94 2.47 -0.25 16.55
CA LEU A 94 2.88 -1.62 16.23
C LEU A 94 4.41 -1.78 16.24
N VAL A 95 5.16 -0.70 16.03
CA VAL A 95 6.63 -0.73 16.09
C VAL A 95 7.10 -0.90 17.52
N SER A 96 6.43 -0.27 18.49
CA SER A 96 6.75 -0.49 19.91
C SER A 96 6.50 -1.94 20.32
N ARG A 97 5.44 -2.56 19.80
CA ARG A 97 5.12 -3.99 20.04
C ARG A 97 6.09 -4.97 19.38
N LEU A 98 6.80 -4.56 18.32
CA LEU A 98 7.81 -5.38 17.65
C LEU A 98 9.10 -5.49 18.46
N LYS A 99 9.41 -4.52 19.32
CA LYS A 99 10.63 -4.54 20.14
C LYS A 99 10.61 -5.75 21.07
N LEU A 100 11.75 -6.44 21.14
CA LEU A 100 11.93 -7.54 22.07
C LEU A 100 12.15 -6.97 23.48
N VAL A 101 11.53 -7.60 24.47
CA VAL A 101 11.68 -7.21 25.87
C VAL A 101 12.99 -7.76 26.40
N ILE A 102 13.86 -6.93 26.98
CA ILE A 102 15.13 -7.38 27.58
C ILE A 102 14.86 -7.97 28.96
N ARG A 103 15.58 -9.03 29.33
CA ARG A 103 15.53 -9.58 30.69
C ARG A 103 16.29 -8.65 31.64
N GLU A 104 15.57 -8.04 32.59
CA GLU A 104 16.18 -7.11 33.56
C GLU A 104 16.94 -7.81 34.70
N ARG A 105 16.49 -9.00 35.13
CA ARG A 105 17.06 -9.72 36.29
C ARG A 105 17.06 -11.24 36.08
N GLY A 106 17.92 -11.95 36.82
CA GLY A 106 18.03 -13.42 36.83
C GLY A 106 19.08 -13.99 35.86
N CYS A 107 19.08 -15.32 35.67
CA CYS A 107 19.96 -15.97 34.71
C CYS A 107 19.68 -15.48 33.27
N GLY A 108 20.73 -14.96 32.62
CA GLY A 108 20.63 -14.32 31.31
C GLY A 108 20.06 -12.89 31.35
N ALA A 109 20.18 -12.18 32.47
CA ALA A 109 19.95 -10.73 32.50
C ALA A 109 20.81 -10.02 31.43
N GLY A 110 20.24 -9.01 30.78
CA GLY A 110 20.85 -8.32 29.64
C GLY A 110 20.59 -8.99 28.27
N THR A 111 20.08 -10.23 28.25
CA THR A 111 19.68 -10.89 26.99
C THR A 111 18.24 -10.55 26.60
N ALA A 112 17.97 -10.47 25.29
CA ALA A 112 16.61 -10.30 24.79
C ALA A 112 15.76 -11.54 25.14
N ARG A 113 14.55 -11.33 25.68
CA ARG A 113 13.55 -12.40 25.71
C ARG A 113 13.22 -12.78 24.27
N GLY A 114 13.08 -14.08 24.02
CA GLY A 114 12.57 -14.58 22.75
C GLY A 114 11.21 -13.97 22.41
N PRO A 115 10.78 -14.02 21.15
CA PRO A 115 9.53 -13.42 20.70
C PRO A 115 8.33 -14.09 21.38
N LEU A 116 7.66 -13.34 22.26
CA LEU A 116 6.53 -13.85 23.06
C LEU A 116 5.21 -13.78 22.30
N THR A 117 5.07 -12.80 21.40
CA THR A 117 3.81 -12.54 20.68
C THR A 117 3.90 -12.96 19.21
N ARG A 118 2.74 -13.26 18.61
CA ARG A 118 2.65 -13.54 17.16
C ARG A 118 3.20 -12.40 16.30
N ILE A 119 3.04 -11.15 16.72
CA ILE A 119 3.55 -9.97 16.00
C ILE A 119 5.08 -9.94 16.05
N GLN A 120 5.68 -10.19 17.21
CA GLN A 120 7.14 -10.30 17.35
C GLN A 120 7.70 -11.45 16.53
N GLN A 121 7.05 -12.62 16.54
CA GLN A 121 7.46 -13.76 15.73
C GLN A 121 7.41 -13.46 14.23
N LEU A 122 6.35 -12.78 13.78
CA LEU A 122 6.20 -12.34 12.39
C LEU A 122 7.26 -11.32 12.00
N GLY A 123 7.60 -10.39 12.89
CA GLY A 123 8.63 -9.37 12.69
C GLY A 123 10.05 -9.91 12.49
N LEU A 124 10.30 -11.18 12.80
CA LEU A 124 11.59 -11.84 12.60
C LEU A 124 11.70 -12.57 11.25
N LEU A 125 10.60 -12.68 10.49
CA LEU A 125 10.59 -13.47 9.25
C LEU A 125 11.33 -12.81 8.08
N ILE A 126 11.49 -11.48 8.12
CA ILE A 126 12.16 -10.69 7.10
C ILE A 126 13.23 -9.86 7.82
N PRO A 127 14.42 -9.66 7.22
CA PRO A 127 15.44 -8.77 7.77
C PRO A 127 14.91 -7.36 8.00
N GLU A 128 15.62 -6.57 8.80
CA GLU A 128 15.28 -5.16 8.95
C GLU A 128 15.50 -4.45 7.61
N THR A 129 14.47 -3.74 7.15
CA THR A 129 14.49 -2.97 5.90
C THR A 129 14.49 -1.48 6.21
N GLN A 130 15.07 -0.68 5.31
CA GLN A 130 15.02 0.78 5.43
C GLN A 130 13.57 1.25 5.47
N ARG A 131 13.24 2.01 6.50
CA ARG A 131 11.90 2.58 6.67
C ARG A 131 11.75 3.83 5.82
N PRO A 132 10.61 4.01 5.14
CA PRO A 132 10.32 5.27 4.49
C PRO A 132 10.27 6.37 5.56
N LYS A 133 11.02 7.44 5.35
CA LYS A 133 10.93 8.65 6.17
C LYS A 133 9.88 9.55 5.53
N LEU A 134 8.83 9.88 6.29
CA LEU A 134 7.92 10.94 5.89
C LEU A 134 8.67 12.27 6.01
N LEU A 135 9.02 12.84 4.86
CA LEU A 135 9.59 14.18 4.81
C LEU A 135 8.45 15.18 4.95
N CYS A 136 8.66 16.19 5.79
CA CYS A 136 7.77 17.35 5.80
C CYS A 136 7.80 18.01 4.40
N PRO A 137 6.65 18.49 3.89
CA PRO A 137 6.63 19.29 2.67
C PRO A 137 7.61 20.46 2.82
N HIS A 138 8.55 20.58 1.89
CA HIS A 138 9.48 21.69 1.85
C HIS A 138 8.83 22.85 1.09
N PHE A 139 8.66 23.97 1.78
CA PHE A 139 8.21 25.23 1.20
C PHE A 139 9.42 26.15 1.13
N SER A 140 9.83 26.53 -0.08
CA SER A 140 10.90 27.52 -0.26
C SER A 140 10.44 28.86 0.30
N THR A 141 11.38 29.65 0.82
CA THR A 141 11.12 31.03 1.24
C THR A 141 10.55 31.81 0.06
N GLY A 142 9.37 32.42 0.23
CA GLY A 142 8.67 33.15 -0.83
C GLY A 142 7.69 32.33 -1.67
N CYS A 143 7.56 31.00 -1.48
CA CYS A 143 6.61 30.20 -2.27
C CYS A 143 5.12 30.55 -2.07
N ARG A 144 4.80 31.30 -1.02
CA ARG A 144 3.45 31.81 -0.72
C ARG A 144 3.30 33.30 -1.03
N THR A 145 4.37 33.96 -1.44
CA THR A 145 4.32 35.35 -1.86
C THR A 145 3.72 35.39 -3.25
N ASP A 146 2.83 36.34 -3.50
CA ASP A 146 2.30 36.57 -4.84
C ASP A 146 3.46 36.98 -5.78
N PRO A 147 3.79 36.18 -6.82
CA PRO A 147 4.84 36.52 -7.75
C PRO A 147 4.49 37.74 -8.61
N THR A 148 3.22 38.16 -8.66
CA THR A 148 2.81 39.36 -9.39
C THR A 148 2.90 40.65 -8.58
N GLU A 149 3.27 40.58 -7.30
CA GLU A 149 3.37 41.76 -6.41
C GLU A 149 2.11 42.66 -6.43
N GLY A 150 0.93 42.08 -6.70
CA GLY A 150 -0.34 42.81 -6.84
C GLY A 150 -0.61 43.44 -8.21
N LEU A 151 0.26 43.24 -9.22
CA LEU A 151 0.00 43.62 -10.62
C LEU A 151 -1.12 42.78 -11.24
N THR A 152 -1.80 43.34 -12.22
CA THR A 152 -2.74 42.55 -13.03
C THR A 152 -1.98 41.50 -13.84
N LYS A 153 -2.66 40.39 -14.18
CA LYS A 153 -2.05 39.27 -14.90
C LYS A 153 -1.48 39.72 -16.26
N GLU A 154 -2.16 40.67 -16.90
CA GLU A 154 -1.82 41.24 -18.19
C GLU A 154 -0.54 42.09 -18.10
N GLU A 155 -0.46 42.97 -17.10
CA GLU A 155 0.72 43.81 -16.84
C GLU A 155 1.94 42.96 -16.47
N ALA A 156 1.77 41.98 -15.58
CA ALA A 156 2.85 41.06 -15.20
C ALA A 156 3.33 40.23 -16.40
N ALA A 157 2.42 39.76 -17.27
CA ALA A 157 2.79 39.03 -18.47
C ALA A 157 3.54 39.91 -19.48
N GLN A 158 3.18 41.20 -19.59
CA GLN A 158 3.87 42.14 -20.45
C GLN A 158 5.28 42.47 -19.93
N ALA A 159 5.41 42.78 -18.64
CA ALA A 159 6.70 43.01 -17.99
C ALA A 159 7.63 41.79 -18.12
N PHE A 160 7.08 40.58 -17.97
CA PHE A 160 7.81 39.34 -18.16
C PHE A 160 8.32 39.16 -19.60
N LYS A 161 7.51 39.47 -20.61
CA LYS A 161 7.94 39.42 -22.02
C LYS A 161 9.06 40.42 -22.30
N GLU A 162 8.94 41.64 -21.77
CA GLU A 162 9.96 42.69 -21.93
C GLU A 162 11.28 42.28 -21.27
N TRP A 163 11.23 41.74 -20.06
CA TRP A 163 12.39 41.20 -19.36
C TRP A 163 13.02 40.02 -20.11
N TRP A 164 12.23 39.09 -20.63
CA TRP A 164 12.77 37.94 -21.37
C TRP A 164 13.57 38.40 -22.59
N GLN A 165 13.09 39.39 -23.34
CA GLN A 165 13.80 39.92 -24.51
C GLN A 165 15.16 40.58 -24.15
N GLN A 166 15.36 40.98 -22.89
CA GLN A 166 16.61 41.58 -22.41
C GLN A 166 17.65 40.55 -21.96
N LEU A 167 17.29 39.26 -21.90
CA LEU A 167 18.21 38.21 -21.45
C LEU A 167 19.37 38.02 -22.44
N PRO A 168 20.61 37.81 -21.95
CA PRO A 168 21.74 37.43 -22.78
C PRO A 168 21.46 36.17 -23.63
N PRO A 169 22.00 36.09 -24.86
CA PRO A 169 21.78 34.94 -25.75
C PRO A 169 22.41 33.63 -25.23
N GLU A 170 23.30 33.72 -24.24
CA GLU A 170 23.94 32.57 -23.58
C GLU A 170 23.09 31.97 -22.45
N ASP A 171 22.07 32.69 -21.98
CA ASP A 171 21.25 32.24 -20.86
C ASP A 171 20.19 31.24 -21.31
N TYR A 172 19.96 30.23 -20.47
CA TYR A 172 18.90 29.25 -20.65
C TYR A 172 17.71 29.63 -19.79
N THR A 173 16.55 29.74 -20.42
CA THR A 173 15.28 29.99 -19.72
C THR A 173 14.48 28.70 -19.64
N ILE A 174 14.19 28.23 -18.43
CA ILE A 174 13.49 26.96 -18.20
C ILE A 174 12.11 27.26 -17.62
N PHE A 175 11.07 26.87 -18.35
CA PHE A 175 9.69 26.93 -17.88
C PHE A 175 9.29 25.59 -17.37
N SER A 176 8.85 25.52 -16.12
CA SER A 176 8.13 24.37 -15.61
C SER A 176 6.66 24.71 -15.50
N ASP A 177 5.80 23.83 -16.01
CA ASP A 177 4.34 24.00 -15.97
C ASP A 177 3.79 23.97 -14.52
N GLY A 178 4.58 23.47 -13.56
CA GLY A 178 4.15 23.37 -12.16
C GLY A 178 2.82 22.62 -12.00
N SER A 179 2.54 21.69 -12.91
CA SER A 179 1.20 21.16 -13.14
C SER A 179 0.76 20.19 -12.03
N GLU A 180 -0.03 20.70 -11.10
CA GLU A 180 -0.87 19.88 -10.23
C GLU A 180 -2.26 19.75 -10.89
N GLN A 181 -2.53 18.59 -11.52
CA GLN A 181 -3.85 18.32 -12.10
C GLN A 181 -4.68 17.44 -11.17
N THR A 182 -5.98 17.73 -11.09
CA THR A 182 -6.94 16.87 -10.38
C THR A 182 -7.81 16.16 -11.41
N ILE A 183 -7.58 14.86 -11.62
CA ILE A 183 -8.39 14.01 -12.50
C ILE A 183 -9.12 13.00 -11.59
N ASP A 184 -10.44 12.85 -11.75
CA ASP A 184 -11.28 11.91 -10.99
C ASP A 184 -11.08 11.97 -9.45
N ARG A 185 -11.03 13.19 -8.90
CA ARG A 185 -10.78 13.46 -7.46
C ARG A 185 -9.43 12.91 -6.94
N LYS A 186 -8.51 12.54 -7.82
CA LYS A 186 -7.12 12.18 -7.49
C LYS A 186 -6.18 13.29 -7.98
N ARG A 187 -5.33 13.75 -7.07
CA ARG A 187 -4.20 14.63 -7.40
C ARG A 187 -3.18 13.82 -8.20
N CYS A 188 -2.99 14.19 -9.46
CA CYS A 188 -1.94 13.67 -10.32
C CYS A 188 -0.91 14.79 -10.45
N VAL A 189 0.32 14.52 -10.00
CA VAL A 189 1.41 15.49 -10.04
C VAL A 189 2.28 15.13 -11.24
N GLY A 190 2.12 15.86 -12.34
CA GLY A 190 3.02 15.78 -13.48
C GLY A 190 4.06 16.89 -13.39
N TYR A 191 5.20 16.69 -14.03
CA TYR A 191 6.08 17.82 -14.35
C TYR A 191 6.35 17.83 -15.85
N GLY A 192 6.03 18.96 -16.47
CA GLY A 192 6.46 19.32 -17.82
C GLY A 192 7.46 20.46 -17.74
N TYR A 193 8.48 20.41 -18.59
CA TYR A 193 9.43 21.52 -18.73
C TYR A 193 9.73 21.82 -20.20
N ALA A 194 10.00 23.09 -20.49
CA ALA A 194 10.47 23.58 -21.77
C ALA A 194 11.69 24.47 -21.56
N ILE A 195 12.75 24.21 -22.32
CA ILE A 195 14.03 24.93 -22.26
C ILE A 195 14.16 25.77 -23.52
N TYR A 196 14.37 27.06 -23.31
CA TYR A 196 14.61 28.04 -24.36
C TYR A 196 16.03 28.60 -24.23
N ARG A 197 16.62 28.95 -25.38
CA ARG A 197 17.83 29.77 -25.47
C ARG A 197 17.66 30.76 -26.60
N ASN A 198 17.96 32.02 -26.36
CA ASN A 198 17.81 33.09 -27.35
C ASN A 198 16.42 33.05 -28.05
N GLY A 199 15.35 32.89 -27.26
CA GLY A 199 13.97 32.81 -27.76
C GLY A 199 13.61 31.53 -28.54
N THR A 200 14.54 30.58 -28.71
CA THR A 200 14.32 29.35 -29.47
C THR A 200 14.21 28.15 -28.53
N GLN A 201 13.19 27.30 -28.71
CA GLN A 201 13.03 26.09 -27.91
C GLN A 201 14.09 25.06 -28.28
N ILE A 202 14.92 24.66 -27.31
CA ILE A 202 15.97 23.65 -27.49
C ILE A 202 15.48 22.27 -27.10
N ALA A 203 14.73 22.17 -25.99
CA ALA A 203 14.30 20.89 -25.45
C ALA A 203 12.99 21.03 -24.70
N SER A 204 12.23 19.94 -24.65
CA SER A 204 11.07 19.80 -23.79
C SER A 204 10.95 18.37 -23.30
N GLY A 205 10.40 18.20 -22.11
CA GLY A 205 10.11 16.88 -21.56
C GLY A 205 8.90 16.94 -20.64
N PHE A 206 8.21 15.81 -20.50
CA PHE A 206 7.14 15.67 -19.52
C PHE A 206 7.19 14.29 -18.88
N LYS A 207 6.77 14.22 -17.62
CA LYS A 207 6.59 12.96 -16.91
C LYS A 207 5.35 13.05 -16.03
N GLN A 208 4.48 12.05 -16.15
CA GLN A 208 3.31 11.87 -15.30
C GLN A 208 3.70 10.88 -14.18
N ILE A 209 3.48 11.26 -12.92
CA ILE A 209 3.71 10.41 -11.72
C ILE A 209 2.38 9.88 -11.21
#